data_AF-A0A0M8WXH8-F1
#
_entry.id   AF-A0A0M8WXH8-F1
#
_cell.length_a   1.000
_cell.length_b   1.000
_cell.length_c   1.000
_cell.angle_alpha   90.00
_cell.angle_beta   90.00
_cell.angle_gamma   90.00
#
_symmetry.space_group_name_H-M   'P 1'
#
loop_
_entity.id
_entity.type
_entity.pdbx_description
1 polymer ?
#
loop_
_entity_poly.entity_id
_entity_poly.type
_entity_poly.pdbx_seq_one_letter_code
_entity_poly.pdbx_strand_id
1 'polypeptide(L)'
;MTHTTPVVLVVGNTSSPVALADLTAFACDVADRLRFPTVVATGRDYDPTQYEAVVLADGWSETFESAALGCEAMLADMCTLWADDVYEYPVNTTCGHCYETDPEAAPVRIEGGWTTSVCPSCVAAARREALPGVLVAA
;
A
#
# COMPACT_ATOMS: atom_id res chain seq x y z
N MET A 1 -15.98 11.98 -13.90
CA MET A 1 -14.75 11.19 -13.75
C MET A 1 -14.83 10.60 -12.35
N THR A 2 -15.16 9.32 -12.23
CA THR A 2 -15.07 8.60 -10.96
C THR A 2 -13.59 8.58 -10.60
N HIS A 3 -13.18 9.42 -9.66
CA HIS A 3 -11.83 9.36 -9.11
C HIS A 3 -11.73 8.04 -8.36
N THR A 4 -11.16 7.02 -9.00
CA THR A 4 -10.59 5.88 -8.29
C THR A 4 -9.54 6.45 -7.35
N THR A 5 -9.65 6.14 -6.06
CA THR A 5 -8.66 6.55 -5.06
C THR A 5 -7.28 6.09 -5.55
N PRO A 6 -6.27 6.98 -5.62
CA PRO A 6 -4.93 6.58 -6.03
C PRO A 6 -4.39 5.49 -5.09
N VAL A 7 -3.85 4.42 -5.66
CA VAL A 7 -3.33 3.25 -4.92
C VAL A 7 -1.86 3.04 -5.27
N VAL A 8 -1.06 2.64 -4.29
CA VAL A 8 0.35 2.28 -4.46
C VAL A 8 0.49 0.77 -4.60
N LEU A 9 1.24 0.32 -5.62
CA LEU A 9 1.59 -1.09 -5.77
C LEU A 9 2.89 -1.38 -4.99
N VAL A 10 2.87 -2.36 -4.11
CA VAL A 10 4.03 -2.80 -3.33
C VAL A 10 4.52 -4.13 -3.88
N VAL A 11 5.78 -4.16 -4.32
CA VAL A 11 6.38 -5.30 -5.02
C VAL A 11 7.60 -5.80 -4.26
N GLY A 12 7.73 -7.12 -4.14
CA GLY A 12 8.85 -7.76 -3.49
C GLY A 12 8.71 -9.28 -3.50
N ASN A 13 9.34 -9.94 -2.53
CA ASN A 13 9.48 -11.37 -2.48
C ASN A 13 8.21 -12.06 -2.03
N THR A 14 7.62 -12.84 -2.93
CA THR A 14 6.44 -13.66 -2.61
C THR A 14 6.70 -15.16 -2.75
N SER A 15 7.98 -15.58 -2.80
CA SER A 15 8.38 -16.98 -3.04
C SER A 15 8.03 -17.95 -1.91
N SER A 16 7.74 -17.44 -0.72
CA SER A 16 7.34 -18.24 0.44
C SER A 16 6.28 -17.53 1.29
N PRO A 17 5.52 -18.25 2.14
CA PRO A 17 4.55 -17.63 3.03
C PRO A 17 5.16 -16.61 4.00
N VAL A 18 6.41 -16.81 4.42
CA VAL A 18 7.12 -15.88 5.31
C VAL A 18 7.48 -14.60 4.55
N ALA A 19 8.08 -14.73 3.37
CA ALA A 19 8.42 -13.58 2.53
C ALA A 19 7.17 -12.75 2.16
N LEU A 20 6.07 -13.42 1.82
CA LEU A 20 4.80 -12.74 1.57
C LEU A 20 4.26 -12.02 2.81
N ALA A 21 4.41 -12.60 4.01
CA ALA A 21 4.00 -11.97 5.25
C ALA A 21 4.86 -10.73 5.58
N ASP A 22 6.16 -10.79 5.32
CA ASP A 22 7.09 -9.67 5.51
C ASP A 22 6.79 -8.54 4.53
N LEU A 23 6.63 -8.85 3.23
CA LEU A 23 6.23 -7.88 2.20
C LEU A 23 4.88 -7.24 2.54
N THR A 24 3.96 -8.06 3.03
CA THR A 24 2.66 -7.62 3.49
C THR A 24 2.75 -6.65 4.67
N ALA A 25 3.64 -6.90 5.63
CA ALA A 25 3.86 -6.00 6.76
C ALA A 25 4.51 -4.69 6.29
N PHE A 26 5.48 -4.76 5.38
CA PHE A 26 6.09 -3.60 4.75
C PHE A 26 5.05 -2.73 4.01
N ALA A 27 4.08 -3.33 3.32
CA ALA A 27 3.00 -2.57 2.69
C ALA A 27 2.16 -1.76 3.68
N CYS A 28 2.06 -2.17 4.95
CA CYS A 28 1.45 -1.35 5.99
C CYS A 28 2.26 -0.08 6.25
N ASP A 29 3.59 -0.19 6.36
CA ASP A 29 4.47 0.97 6.55
C ASP A 29 4.37 1.93 5.36
N VAL A 30 4.32 1.40 4.13
CA VAL A 30 4.13 2.18 2.91
C VAL A 30 2.81 2.96 2.96
N ALA A 31 1.71 2.27 3.32
CA ALA A 31 0.40 2.89 3.35
C ALA A 31 0.31 4.04 4.37
N ASP A 32 0.96 3.86 5.52
CA ASP A 32 1.04 4.85 6.58
C ASP A 32 1.87 6.06 6.16
N ARG A 33 3.11 5.81 5.73
CA ARG A 33 4.11 6.85 5.46
C ARG A 33 3.79 7.66 4.21
N LEU A 34 3.33 7.01 3.14
CA LEU A 34 2.97 7.69 1.89
C LEU A 34 1.52 8.21 1.91
N ARG A 35 0.68 7.77 2.85
CA ARG A 35 -0.73 8.17 2.98
C ARG A 35 -1.59 7.78 1.78
N PHE A 36 -1.25 6.69 1.12
CA PHE A 36 -2.04 6.08 0.06
C PHE A 36 -2.44 4.65 0.47
N PRO A 37 -3.61 4.16 0.06
CA PRO A 37 -3.88 2.73 0.10
C PRO A 37 -2.82 1.97 -0.69
N THR A 38 -2.53 0.74 -0.28
CA THR A 38 -1.55 -0.11 -0.94
C THR A 38 -2.15 -1.44 -1.36
N VAL A 39 -1.66 -1.99 -2.47
CA VAL A 39 -1.90 -3.38 -2.89
C VAL A 39 -0.56 -4.12 -2.93
N VAL A 40 -0.55 -5.36 -2.44
CA VAL A 40 0.65 -6.22 -2.51
C VAL A 40 0.60 -7.03 -3.81
N ALA A 41 1.65 -6.93 -4.62
CA ALA A 41 1.78 -7.72 -5.83
C ALA A 41 2.11 -9.19 -5.50
N THR A 42 1.17 -10.10 -5.74
CA THR A 42 1.42 -11.55 -5.64
C THR A 42 1.75 -12.15 -7.01
N GLY A 43 2.93 -11.82 -7.54
CA GLY A 43 3.39 -12.24 -8.87
C GLY A 43 3.48 -11.07 -9.85
N ARG A 44 3.50 -11.38 -11.16
CA ARG A 44 3.84 -10.44 -12.24
C ARG A 44 2.66 -9.94 -13.07
N ASP A 45 1.44 -10.38 -12.77
CA ASP A 45 0.27 -10.11 -13.62
C ASP A 45 -0.36 -8.73 -13.36
N TYR A 46 0.36 -7.87 -12.65
CA TYR A 46 -0.04 -6.50 -12.34
C TYR A 46 0.41 -5.56 -13.46
N ASP A 47 -0.44 -4.61 -13.82
CA ASP A 47 -0.11 -3.52 -14.75
C ASP A 47 0.28 -2.29 -13.91
N PRO A 48 1.58 -1.90 -13.86
CA PRO A 48 2.04 -0.76 -13.06
C PRO A 48 1.33 0.55 -13.39
N THR A 49 0.83 0.73 -14.61
CA THR A 49 0.22 1.98 -15.08
C THR A 49 -1.17 2.24 -14.48
N GLN A 50 -1.74 1.26 -13.77
CA GLN A 50 -3.03 1.38 -13.08
C GLN A 50 -2.88 1.95 -11.66
N TYR A 51 -1.65 2.14 -11.20
CA TYR A 51 -1.32 2.60 -9.85
C TYR A 51 -0.77 4.01 -9.88
N GLU A 52 -0.79 4.70 -8.74
CA GLU A 52 -0.20 6.03 -8.60
C GLU A 52 1.33 5.96 -8.53
N ALA A 53 1.84 4.92 -7.86
CA ALA A 53 3.26 4.67 -7.71
C ALA A 53 3.53 3.18 -7.50
N VAL A 54 4.79 2.79 -7.72
CA VAL A 54 5.31 1.46 -7.41
C VAL A 54 6.39 1.59 -6.33
N VAL A 55 6.28 0.78 -5.28
CA VAL A 55 7.28 0.67 -4.23
C VAL A 55 7.94 -0.69 -4.29
N LEU A 56 9.26 -0.71 -4.40
CA LEU A 56 10.08 -1.91 -4.44
C LEU A 56 10.64 -2.19 -3.05
N ALA A 57 10.19 -3.29 -2.43
CA ALA A 57 10.64 -3.74 -1.12
C ALA A 57 12.04 -4.37 -1.17
N ASP A 58 12.33 -5.08 -2.27
CA ASP A 58 13.60 -5.78 -2.47
C ASP A 58 14.34 -5.26 -3.71
N GLY A 59 15.66 -5.33 -3.65
CA GLY A 59 16.54 -4.99 -4.76
C GLY A 59 16.41 -5.96 -5.95
N TRP A 60 16.92 -5.53 -7.11
CA TRP A 60 16.89 -6.28 -8.38
C TRP A 60 17.46 -7.70 -8.32
N SER A 61 18.38 -7.96 -7.39
CA SER A 61 19.05 -9.25 -7.23
C SER A 61 18.30 -10.25 -6.35
N GLU A 62 17.28 -9.78 -5.61
CA GLU A 62 16.65 -10.57 -4.56
C GLU A 62 15.39 -11.28 -5.06
N THR A 63 14.69 -10.68 -6.03
CA THR A 63 13.49 -11.29 -6.62
C THR A 63 13.34 -10.92 -8.09
N PHE A 64 12.93 -11.89 -8.90
CA PHE A 64 12.66 -11.66 -10.32
C PHE A 64 11.40 -10.80 -10.51
N GLU A 65 10.40 -10.95 -9.64
CA GLU A 65 9.15 -10.22 -9.68
C GLU A 65 9.34 -8.72 -9.43
N SER A 66 10.11 -8.34 -8.38
CA SER A 66 10.47 -6.92 -8.13
C SER A 66 11.23 -6.33 -9.31
N ALA A 67 12.17 -7.09 -9.88
CA ALA A 67 12.92 -6.66 -11.04
C ALA A 67 12.05 -6.49 -12.30
N ALA A 68 11.13 -7.40 -12.58
CA ALA A 68 10.28 -7.29 -13.77
C ALA A 68 9.34 -6.08 -13.67
N LEU A 69 8.56 -6.00 -12.59
CA LEU A 69 7.57 -4.93 -12.42
C LEU A 69 8.23 -3.55 -12.20
N GLY A 70 9.38 -3.51 -11.52
CA GLY A 70 10.17 -2.28 -11.38
C GLY A 70 10.67 -1.75 -12.72
N CYS A 71 11.20 -2.63 -13.59
CA CYS A 71 11.60 -2.24 -14.95
C CYS A 71 10.42 -1.73 -15.77
N GLU A 72 9.27 -2.42 -15.71
CA GLU A 72 8.06 -2.02 -16.41
C GLU A 72 7.55 -0.65 -15.94
N ALA A 73 7.52 -0.39 -14.63
CA ALA A 73 7.15 0.89 -14.05
C ALA A 73 8.07 2.03 -14.52
N MET A 74 9.38 1.81 -14.49
CA MET A 74 10.36 2.80 -14.97
C MET A 74 10.23 3.08 -16.47
N LEU A 75 9.98 2.05 -17.30
CA LEU A 75 9.77 2.21 -18.74
C LEU A 75 8.46 2.95 -19.06
N ALA A 76 7.48 2.88 -18.16
CA ALA A 76 6.22 3.59 -18.26
C ALA A 76 6.25 5.01 -17.64
N ASP A 77 7.42 5.49 -17.20
CA ASP A 77 7.61 6.80 -16.54
C ASP A 77 6.78 6.95 -15.24
N MET A 78 6.58 5.83 -14.52
CA MET A 78 5.85 5.80 -13.25
C MET A 78 6.75 6.23 -12.09
N CYS A 79 6.14 6.87 -11.09
CA CYS A 79 6.81 7.12 -9.81
C CYS A 79 7.19 5.78 -9.16
N THR A 80 8.51 5.52 -9.06
CA THR A 80 9.05 4.28 -8.52
C THR A 80 9.96 4.61 -7.34
N LEU A 81 9.65 4.05 -6.17
CA LEU A 81 10.36 4.31 -4.92
C LEU A 81 10.97 3.01 -4.38
N TRP A 82 12.11 3.13 -3.71
CA TRP A 82 12.71 2.06 -2.93
C TRP A 82 12.21 2.10 -1.49
N ALA A 83 12.38 0.98 -0.76
CA ALA A 83 12.05 0.93 0.67
C ALA A 83 12.71 2.05 1.48
N ASP A 84 13.98 2.37 1.19
CA ASP A 84 14.70 3.46 1.87
C ASP A 84 14.03 4.82 1.65
N ASP A 85 13.55 5.11 0.44
CA ASP A 85 12.84 6.36 0.13
C ASP A 85 11.55 6.48 0.96
N VAL A 86 10.84 5.36 1.17
CA VAL A 86 9.63 5.32 2.00
C VAL A 86 9.96 5.65 3.46
N TYR A 87 11.08 5.13 3.97
CA TYR A 87 11.47 5.33 5.35
C TYR A 87 11.89 6.77 5.69
N GLU A 88 12.15 7.62 4.68
CA GLU A 88 12.37 9.06 4.87
C GLU A 88 11.09 9.81 5.29
N TYR A 89 9.91 9.29 4.95
CA TYR A 89 8.63 9.90 5.31
C TYR A 89 8.20 9.50 6.73
N PRO A 90 7.80 10.43 7.59
CA PRO A 90 7.35 10.10 8.94
C PRO A 90 6.03 9.31 8.90
N VAL A 91 5.83 8.48 9.91
CA VAL A 91 4.54 7.83 10.23
C VAL A 91 3.42 8.88 10.32
N ASN A 92 2.26 8.58 9.74
CA ASN A 92 1.15 9.52 9.67
C ASN A 92 0.08 9.22 10.73
N THR A 93 -0.05 10.12 11.70
CA THR A 93 -1.10 10.05 12.73
C THR A 93 -2.40 10.74 12.32
N THR A 94 -2.54 11.20 11.08
CA THR A 94 -3.79 11.81 10.59
C THR A 94 -4.67 10.75 9.95
N CYS A 95 -5.89 10.59 10.46
CA CYS A 95 -6.89 9.69 9.91
C CYS A 95 -7.28 10.10 8.48
N GLY A 96 -7.11 9.21 7.51
CA GLY A 96 -7.49 9.43 6.10
C GLY A 96 -9.00 9.52 5.86
N HIS A 97 -9.83 9.21 6.86
CA HIS A 97 -11.29 9.28 6.76
C HIS A 97 -11.86 10.57 7.38
N CYS A 98 -11.59 10.82 8.67
CA CYS A 98 -12.12 12.01 9.37
C CYS A 98 -11.14 13.20 9.42
N TYR A 99 -9.90 13.02 8.96
CA TYR A 99 -8.85 14.05 8.97
C TYR A 99 -8.42 14.55 10.36
N GLU A 100 -8.85 13.87 11.43
CA GLU A 100 -8.39 14.16 12.79
C GLU A 100 -7.03 13.50 13.04
N THR A 101 -6.17 14.20 13.79
CA THR A 101 -4.93 13.64 14.31
C THR A 101 -5.23 12.73 15.50
N ASP A 102 -4.82 11.48 15.39
CA ASP A 102 -4.94 10.46 16.43
C ASP A 102 -3.62 9.64 16.47
N PRO A 103 -2.91 9.58 17.61
CA PRO A 103 -1.67 8.80 17.72
C PRO A 103 -1.86 7.29 17.51
N GLU A 104 -3.09 6.79 17.57
CA GLU A 104 -3.44 5.40 17.31
C GLU A 104 -3.98 5.18 15.88
N ALA A 105 -4.01 6.21 15.03
CA ALA A 105 -4.35 6.03 13.62
C ALA A 105 -3.33 5.14 12.92
N ALA A 106 -3.80 4.06 12.29
CA ALA A 106 -2.95 3.10 11.59
C ALA A 106 -3.70 2.50 10.40
N PRO A 107 -2.98 2.04 9.35
CA PRO A 107 -3.59 1.31 8.24
C PRO A 107 -4.36 0.08 8.71
N VAL A 108 -5.49 -0.19 8.06
CA VAL A 108 -6.30 -1.38 8.33
C VAL A 108 -6.16 -2.37 7.18
N ARG A 109 -6.02 -3.65 7.53
CA ARG A 109 -5.92 -4.72 6.53
C ARG A 109 -7.26 -4.91 5.82
N ILE A 110 -7.22 -4.90 4.49
CA ILE A 110 -8.33 -5.25 3.60
C ILE A 110 -7.93 -6.42 2.69
N GLU A 111 -8.85 -6.89 1.85
CA GLU A 111 -8.54 -7.87 0.82
C GLU A 111 -7.47 -7.32 -0.14
N GLY A 112 -6.36 -8.04 -0.27
CA GLY A 112 -5.26 -7.68 -1.19
C GLY A 112 -4.35 -6.53 -0.75
N GLY A 113 -4.61 -5.84 0.37
CA GLY A 113 -3.88 -4.60 0.66
C GLY A 113 -4.15 -3.93 2.00
N TRP A 114 -3.79 -2.65 2.08
CA TRP A 114 -3.97 -1.82 3.27
C TRP A 114 -4.65 -0.51 2.91
N THR A 115 -5.42 0.02 3.84
CA THR A 115 -6.01 1.37 3.76
C THR A 115 -4.95 2.43 4.04
N THR A 116 -5.26 3.71 3.86
CA THR A 116 -4.51 4.78 4.57
C THR A 116 -4.66 4.63 6.08
N SER A 117 -3.88 5.35 6.89
CA SER A 117 -4.06 5.37 8.36
C SER A 117 -5.49 5.78 8.75
N VAL A 118 -6.16 5.00 9.61
CA VAL A 118 -7.54 5.27 10.07
C VAL A 118 -7.57 5.21 11.59
N CYS A 119 -8.20 6.20 12.23
CA CYS A 119 -8.33 6.22 13.68
C CYS A 119 -9.29 5.13 14.20
N PRO A 120 -9.10 4.64 15.44
CA PRO A 120 -9.92 3.56 16.01
C PRO A 120 -11.43 3.85 16.00
N SER A 121 -11.83 5.11 16.15
CA SER A 121 -13.25 5.52 16.14
C SER A 121 -13.90 5.31 14.75
N CYS A 122 -13.22 5.68 13.67
CA CYS A 122 -13.69 5.45 12.30
C CYS A 122 -13.73 3.95 11.97
N VAL A 123 -12.74 3.17 12.42
CA VAL A 123 -12.73 1.71 12.26
C VAL A 123 -13.92 1.08 12.99
N ALA A 124 -14.19 1.51 14.22
CA ALA A 124 -15.33 1.01 15.00
C ALA A 124 -16.68 1.37 14.36
N ALA A 125 -16.81 2.58 13.80
CA ALA A 125 -18.01 3.00 13.08
C ALA A 125 -18.25 2.14 11.84
N ALA A 126 -17.23 1.96 10.98
CA ALA A 126 -17.32 1.15 9.77
C ALA A 126 -17.74 -0.31 10.06
N ARG A 127 -17.22 -0.90 11.14
CA ARG A 127 -17.59 -2.27 11.57
C ARG A 127 -19.03 -2.38 12.04
N ARG A 128 -19.56 -1.37 12.74
CA ARG A 128 -20.94 -1.38 13.29
C ARG A 128 -21.99 -1.25 12.19
N GLU A 129 -21.70 -0.46 11.16
CA GLU A 129 -22.67 -0.18 10.11
C GLU A 129 -22.69 -1.26 9.01
N ALA A 130 -21.80 -2.26 9.09
CA ALA A 130 -21.64 -3.30 8.07
C ALA A 130 -21.62 -2.71 6.66
N LEU A 131 -20.97 -1.55 6.50
CA LEU A 131 -20.82 -0.87 5.22
C LEU A 131 -19.56 -1.41 4.53
N PRO A 132 -19.67 -2.40 3.63
CA PRO A 132 -18.57 -2.72 2.74
C PRO A 132 -18.27 -1.46 1.91
N GLY A 133 -17.05 -0.94 2.02
CA GLY A 133 -16.56 0.17 1.18
C GLY A 133 -16.19 1.47 1.90
N VAL A 134 -16.38 1.60 3.22
CA VAL A 134 -15.99 2.83 3.95
C VAL A 134 -14.49 2.92 4.20
N LEU A 135 -13.78 1.79 4.19
CA LEU A 135 -12.34 1.75 4.47
C LEU A 135 -11.47 1.66 3.20
N VAL A 136 -11.96 1.11 2.09
CA VAL A 136 -11.45 1.30 0.72
C VAL A 136 -12.63 0.99 -0.22
N ALA A 137 -12.96 1.90 -1.14
CA ALA A 137 -13.93 1.62 -2.20
C ALA A 137 -13.36 0.52 -3.11
N ALA A 138 -14.21 -0.45 -3.43
CA ALA A 138 -13.96 -1.55 -4.36
C ALA A 138 -13.35 -1.12 -5.71
#